data_AF-A0A1V5NLY7-F1
#
_entry.id   AF-A0A1V5NLY7-F1
#
_cell.length_a   1.000
_cell.length_b   1.000
_cell.length_c   1.000
_cell.angle_alpha   90.00
_cell.angle_beta   90.00
_cell.angle_gamma   90.00
#
_symmetry.space_group_name_H-M   'P 1'
#
loop_
_entity.id
_entity.type
_entity.pdbx_description
1 polymer ?
#
loop_
_entity_poly.entity_id
_entity_poly.type
_entity_poly.pdbx_seq_one_letter_code
_entity_poly.pdbx_strand_id
1 'polypeptide(L)'
;MKKIFIILAVMLAGYLPELNAQESKAPASCKVYLNDKVISDVTIADALAWTELTPPTVQCDDGKIYKLETFQINYLTLKPFMNKDFGIGEGGFPILARDAIKNGNVGDTVILKEVTYTDEKGNKNTLPIISIKLK
;
A
#
# COMPACT_ATOMS: atom_id res chain seq x y z
N MET A 1 -46.57 -42.37 47.49
CA MET A 1 -45.11 -42.52 47.62
C MET A 1 -44.44 -41.88 46.40
N LYS A 2 -43.52 -40.92 46.61
CA LYS A 2 -42.22 -40.73 45.92
C LYS A 2 -42.22 -40.93 44.37
N LYS A 3 -41.85 -39.98 43.50
CA LYS A 3 -40.94 -38.82 43.59
C LYS A 3 -41.24 -37.82 42.46
N ILE A 4 -41.06 -36.54 42.76
CA ILE A 4 -40.86 -35.44 41.84
C ILE A 4 -39.52 -35.63 41.10
N PHE A 5 -39.48 -35.40 39.80
CA PHE A 5 -38.25 -35.03 39.09
C PHE A 5 -38.55 -33.85 38.15
N ILE A 6 -38.12 -32.67 38.61
CA ILE A 6 -38.00 -31.43 37.86
C ILE A 6 -36.79 -31.60 36.94
N ILE A 7 -36.97 -31.53 35.62
CA ILE A 7 -35.85 -31.36 34.69
C ILE A 7 -35.76 -29.87 34.36
N LEU A 8 -34.77 -29.27 34.99
CA LEU A 8 -34.32 -27.90 34.84
C LEU A 8 -33.61 -27.78 33.47
N ALA A 9 -34.23 -27.12 32.49
CA ALA A 9 -33.58 -26.78 31.22
C ALA A 9 -32.72 -25.52 31.42
N VAL A 10 -31.44 -25.72 31.76
CA VAL A 10 -30.44 -24.65 31.86
C VAL A 10 -29.72 -24.49 30.51
N MET A 11 -29.87 -23.29 29.96
CA MET A 11 -28.94 -22.50 29.14
C MET A 11 -27.93 -23.22 28.23
N LEU A 12 -27.99 -22.88 26.95
CA LEU A 12 -26.82 -22.37 26.23
C LEU A 12 -27.31 -21.38 25.16
N ALA A 13 -27.59 -20.14 25.59
CA ALA A 13 -27.54 -19.02 24.69
C ALA A 13 -26.07 -18.87 24.28
N GLY A 14 -25.73 -19.42 23.12
CA GLY A 14 -24.43 -19.23 22.51
C GLY A 14 -24.23 -17.75 22.26
N TYR A 15 -23.47 -17.09 23.14
CA TYR A 15 -22.82 -15.83 22.85
C TYR A 15 -21.81 -16.12 21.72
N LEU A 16 -22.26 -15.95 20.48
CA LEU A 16 -21.35 -15.69 19.38
C LEU A 16 -20.76 -14.31 19.68
N PRO A 17 -19.43 -14.18 19.89
CA PRO A 17 -18.84 -12.86 19.80
C PRO A 17 -19.09 -12.38 18.37
N GLU A 18 -19.82 -11.27 18.25
CA GLU A 18 -19.86 -10.50 17.02
C GLU A 18 -18.41 -10.19 16.66
N LEU A 19 -17.86 -10.98 15.73
CA LEU A 19 -16.70 -10.59 14.96
C LEU A 19 -17.14 -9.32 14.25
N ASN A 20 -16.88 -8.17 14.89
CA ASN A 20 -16.76 -6.89 14.23
C ASN A 20 -15.65 -7.08 13.19
N ALA A 21 -16.01 -7.64 12.05
CA ALA A 21 -15.31 -7.43 10.81
C ALA A 21 -15.49 -5.95 10.52
N GLN A 22 -14.69 -5.13 11.22
CA GLN A 22 -14.52 -3.74 10.89
C GLN A 22 -14.13 -3.74 9.42
N GLU A 23 -15.08 -3.30 8.59
CA GLU A 23 -14.91 -3.19 7.16
C GLU A 23 -13.62 -2.39 6.96
N SER A 24 -12.56 -3.08 6.55
CA SER A 24 -11.24 -2.50 6.41
C SER A 24 -11.33 -1.45 5.33
N LYS A 25 -11.59 -0.21 5.72
CA LYS A 25 -11.66 0.92 4.82
C LYS A 25 -10.39 0.91 3.98
N ALA A 26 -10.54 0.94 2.66
CA ALA A 26 -9.40 1.01 1.77
C ALA A 26 -8.50 2.20 2.18
N PRO A 27 -7.17 2.01 2.21
CA PRO A 27 -6.26 3.07 2.63
C PRO A 27 -6.43 4.31 1.74
N ALA A 28 -6.36 5.51 2.32
CA ALA A 28 -6.54 6.75 1.56
C ALA A 28 -5.21 7.32 1.07
N SER A 29 -4.11 7.02 1.74
CA SER A 29 -2.78 7.51 1.35
C SER A 29 -1.68 6.52 1.72
N CYS A 30 -0.58 6.54 0.95
CA CYS A 30 0.58 5.71 1.20
C CYS A 30 1.87 6.51 1.05
N LYS A 31 2.90 6.11 1.80
CA LYS A 31 4.23 6.73 1.84
C LYS A 31 5.30 5.69 1.56
N VAL A 32 6.45 6.14 1.05
CA VAL A 32 7.63 5.29 0.81
C VAL A 32 8.03 4.60 2.11
N TYR A 33 8.17 3.28 2.05
CA TYR A 33 8.76 2.49 3.11
C TYR A 33 10.11 1.96 2.63
N LEU A 34 11.17 2.30 3.35
CA LEU A 34 12.55 1.98 2.98
C LEU A 34 13.41 1.88 4.24
N ASN A 35 14.26 0.86 4.33
CA ASN A 35 15.15 0.63 5.48
C ASN A 35 14.40 0.62 6.81
N ASP A 36 13.30 -0.13 6.88
CA ASP A 36 12.45 -0.33 8.05
C ASP A 36 11.83 0.94 8.65
N LYS A 37 11.63 1.97 7.81
CA LYS A 37 10.99 3.22 8.22
C LYS A 37 10.19 3.85 7.09
N VAL A 38 9.22 4.68 7.49
CA VAL A 38 8.53 5.59 6.57
C VAL A 38 9.42 6.77 6.25
N ILE A 39 9.59 7.05 4.96
CA ILE A 39 10.30 8.24 4.49
C ILE A 39 9.26 9.33 4.24
N SER A 40 9.21 10.33 5.13
CA SER A 40 8.28 11.46 4.99
C SER A 40 8.81 12.55 4.05
N ASP A 41 10.13 12.70 3.99
CA ASP A 41 10.84 13.64 3.14
C ASP A 41 11.72 12.84 2.18
N VAL A 42 11.17 12.49 1.02
CA VAL A 42 11.82 11.59 0.07
C VAL A 42 12.85 12.36 -0.75
N THR A 43 14.14 12.13 -0.47
CA THR A 43 15.22 12.63 -1.32
C THR A 43 15.30 11.85 -2.62
N ILE A 44 16.02 12.37 -3.62
CA ILE A 44 16.31 11.63 -4.86
C ILE A 44 17.01 10.28 -4.55
N ALA A 45 17.92 10.25 -3.58
CA ALA A 45 18.62 9.03 -3.18
C ALA A 45 17.67 8.01 -2.54
N ASP A 46 16.73 8.45 -1.68
CA ASP A 46 15.71 7.58 -1.10
C ASP A 46 14.78 7.03 -2.18
N ALA A 47 14.33 7.89 -3.11
CA ALA A 47 13.48 7.47 -4.22
C ALA A 47 14.18 6.42 -5.09
N LEU A 48 15.47 6.62 -5.41
CA LEU A 48 16.26 5.64 -6.15
C LEU A 48 16.35 4.30 -5.43
N ALA A 49 16.79 4.32 -4.17
CA ALA A 49 16.91 3.11 -3.37
C ALA A 49 15.56 2.38 -3.22
N TRP A 50 14.46 3.13 -3.10
CA TRP A 50 13.12 2.57 -3.10
C TRP A 50 12.74 1.92 -4.44
N THR A 51 13.06 2.56 -5.56
CA THR A 51 12.79 1.99 -6.90
C THR A 51 13.64 0.77 -7.25
N GLU A 52 14.72 0.53 -6.49
CA GLU A 52 15.60 -0.63 -6.62
C GLU A 52 15.11 -1.84 -5.84
N LEU A 53 14.12 -1.66 -4.96
CA LEU A 53 13.44 -2.77 -4.30
C LEU A 53 12.54 -3.51 -5.30
N THR A 54 12.59 -4.83 -5.25
CA THR A 54 11.81 -5.71 -6.11
C THR A 54 11.07 -6.74 -5.24
N PRO A 55 9.80 -6.52 -4.84
CA PRO A 55 8.95 -5.36 -5.14
C PRO A 55 9.20 -4.13 -4.26
N PRO A 56 8.89 -2.92 -4.75
CA PRO A 56 8.89 -1.72 -3.93
C PRO A 56 7.81 -1.81 -2.85
N THR A 57 8.07 -1.14 -1.71
CA THR A 57 7.18 -1.20 -0.54
C THR A 57 6.70 0.16 -0.11
N VAL A 58 5.46 0.23 0.38
CA VAL A 58 4.87 1.45 0.93
C VAL A 58 4.15 1.13 2.22
N GLN A 59 4.10 2.09 3.14
CA GLN A 59 3.20 2.02 4.29
C GLN A 59 2.02 2.95 4.04
N CYS A 60 0.80 2.44 4.23
CA CYS A 60 -0.40 3.25 4.09
C CYS A 60 -0.94 3.73 5.46
N ASP A 61 -1.93 4.61 5.42
CA ASP A 61 -2.53 5.24 6.61
C ASP A 61 -3.27 4.28 7.55
N ASP A 62 -3.52 3.06 7.10
CA ASP A 62 -3.97 1.93 7.92
C ASP A 62 -2.84 1.26 8.73
N GLY A 63 -1.61 1.73 8.60
CA GLY A 63 -0.43 1.24 9.29
C GLY A 63 0.20 -0.02 8.68
N LYS A 64 -0.37 -0.57 7.60
CA LYS A 64 0.12 -1.79 6.96
C LYS A 64 1.17 -1.48 5.90
N ILE A 65 2.09 -2.41 5.71
CA ILE A 65 3.13 -2.37 4.69
C ILE A 65 2.70 -3.23 3.51
N TYR A 66 2.69 -2.63 2.32
CA TYR A 66 2.27 -3.25 1.08
C TYR A 66 3.46 -3.42 0.13
N LYS A 67 3.57 -4.60 -0.47
CA LYS A 67 4.49 -4.91 -1.57
C LYS A 67 3.76 -4.67 -2.87
N LEU A 68 4.27 -3.78 -3.71
CA LEU A 68 3.60 -3.39 -4.95
C LEU A 68 3.88 -4.39 -6.06
N GLU A 69 2.84 -4.93 -6.67
CA GLU A 69 2.94 -5.93 -7.72
C GLU A 69 2.89 -5.34 -9.12
N THR A 70 1.86 -4.53 -9.41
CA THR A 70 1.76 -3.82 -10.69
C THR A 70 1.37 -2.39 -10.46
N PHE A 71 1.91 -1.47 -11.24
CA PHE A 71 1.58 -0.05 -11.14
C PHE A 71 1.97 0.69 -12.42
N GLN A 72 1.13 1.63 -12.85
CA GLN A 72 1.48 2.59 -13.91
C GLN A 72 2.34 3.71 -13.33
N ILE A 73 3.36 4.14 -14.05
CA ILE A 73 4.37 5.07 -13.56
C ILE A 73 4.35 6.34 -14.38
N ASN A 74 3.99 7.44 -13.73
CA ASN A 74 4.12 8.78 -14.28
C ASN A 74 5.18 9.55 -13.51
N TYR A 75 5.94 10.38 -14.22
CA TYR A 75 6.89 11.31 -13.64
C TYR A 75 6.54 12.73 -14.07
N LEU A 76 6.29 13.57 -13.08
CA LEU A 76 5.94 14.97 -13.28
C LEU A 76 7.17 15.83 -13.00
N THR A 77 7.75 16.44 -14.03
CA THR A 77 8.76 17.48 -13.88
C THR A 77 8.10 18.83 -13.65
N LEU A 78 8.62 19.64 -12.73
CA LEU A 78 8.09 20.97 -12.45
C LEU A 78 8.64 22.02 -13.44
N LYS A 79 9.90 21.88 -13.86
CA LYS A 79 10.60 22.86 -14.72
C LYS A 79 11.51 22.17 -15.76
N PRO A 80 11.16 22.21 -17.07
CA PRO A 80 9.87 22.61 -17.60
C PRO A 80 8.76 21.68 -17.06
N PHE A 81 7.53 22.20 -17.01
CA PHE A 81 6.39 21.39 -16.61
C PHE A 81 6.13 20.31 -17.66
N MET A 82 6.36 19.04 -17.31
CA MET A 82 6.08 17.91 -18.19
C MET A 82 5.57 16.73 -17.37
N ASN A 83 4.65 15.97 -17.93
CA ASN A 83 4.22 14.70 -17.38
C ASN A 83 4.60 13.60 -18.35
N LYS A 84 5.48 12.70 -17.92
CA LYS A 84 5.97 11.59 -18.75
C LYS A 84 5.46 10.27 -18.18
N ASP A 85 4.88 9.46 -19.05
CA ASP A 85 4.49 8.09 -18.75
C ASP A 85 5.67 7.16 -19.05
N PHE A 86 5.95 6.24 -18.12
CA PHE A 86 6.99 5.22 -18.25
C PHE A 86 6.43 3.79 -18.37
N GLY A 87 5.12 3.64 -18.50
CA GLY A 87 4.42 2.37 -18.63
C GLY A 87 4.16 1.71 -17.28
N ILE A 88 4.03 0.38 -17.32
CA ILE A 88 3.69 -0.45 -16.16
C ILE A 88 4.97 -1.05 -15.58
N GLY A 89 5.14 -0.91 -14.27
CA GLY A 89 6.09 -1.70 -13.50
C GLY A 89 5.44 -2.99 -13.04
N GLU A 90 6.08 -4.13 -13.31
CA GLU A 90 5.68 -5.46 -12.81
C GLU A 90 6.72 -5.93 -11.79
N GLY A 91 6.40 -5.76 -10.51
CA GLY A 91 7.29 -6.04 -9.40
C GLY A 91 8.49 -5.10 -9.29
N GLY A 92 8.63 -4.10 -10.15
CA GLY A 92 9.76 -3.18 -10.14
C GLY A 92 9.60 -2.03 -11.13
N PHE A 93 10.43 -1.00 -10.98
CA PHE A 93 10.41 0.16 -11.87
C PHE A 93 11.18 -0.13 -13.18
N PRO A 94 10.62 0.24 -14.35
CA PRO A 94 11.36 0.24 -15.61
C PRO A 94 12.63 1.11 -15.51
N ILE A 95 13.68 0.70 -16.22
CA ILE A 95 14.98 1.38 -16.21
C ILE A 95 14.84 2.87 -16.53
N LEU A 96 14.01 3.21 -17.53
CA LEU A 96 13.78 4.61 -17.93
C LEU A 96 13.13 5.46 -16.84
N ALA A 97 12.26 4.87 -16.00
CA ALA A 97 11.67 5.57 -14.87
C ALA A 97 12.72 5.82 -13.78
N ARG A 98 13.56 4.81 -13.49
CA ARG A 98 14.68 4.94 -12.54
C ARG A 98 15.67 6.01 -12.99
N ASP A 99 16.01 6.04 -14.27
CA ASP A 99 16.90 7.05 -14.85
C ASP A 99 16.29 8.45 -14.77
N ALA A 100 14.97 8.59 -14.95
CA ALA A 100 14.29 9.87 -14.78
C ALA A 100 14.33 10.36 -13.32
N ILE A 101 14.10 9.46 -12.37
CA ILE A 101 14.20 9.76 -10.94
C ILE A 101 15.65 10.15 -10.57
N LYS A 102 16.64 9.42 -11.09
CA LYS A 102 18.07 9.68 -10.85
C LYS A 102 18.51 11.07 -11.27
N ASN A 103 17.99 11.52 -12.41
CA ASN A 103 18.29 12.85 -12.98
C ASN A 103 17.22 13.88 -12.63
N GLY A 104 16.36 13.57 -11.66
CA GLY A 104 15.26 14.41 -11.22
C GLY A 104 15.72 15.65 -10.47
N ASN A 105 14.80 16.58 -10.29
CA ASN A 105 15.03 17.79 -9.52
C ASN A 105 14.11 17.86 -8.30
N VAL A 106 14.53 18.66 -7.32
CA VAL A 106 13.70 19.01 -6.17
C VAL A 106 12.38 19.61 -6.66
N GLY A 107 11.28 19.04 -6.19
CA GLY A 107 9.92 19.42 -6.55
C GLY A 107 9.28 18.58 -7.64
N ASP A 108 10.05 17.79 -8.40
CA ASP A 108 9.52 16.79 -9.32
C ASP A 108 8.77 15.69 -8.53
N THR A 109 7.86 14.97 -9.18
CA THR A 109 6.96 14.04 -8.49
C THR A 109 6.88 12.70 -9.23
N VAL A 110 7.10 11.60 -8.50
CA VAL A 110 6.83 10.23 -8.96
C VAL A 110 5.38 9.89 -8.60
N ILE A 111 4.59 9.45 -9.58
CA ILE A 111 3.18 9.12 -9.40
C ILE A 111 2.95 7.69 -9.84
N LEU A 112 2.42 6.87 -8.93
CA LEU A 112 1.99 5.51 -9.22
C LEU A 112 0.46 5.44 -9.26
N LYS A 113 -0.09 4.89 -10.34
CA LYS A 113 -1.53 4.66 -10.53
C LYS A 113 -1.80 3.18 -10.71
N GLU A 114 -3.06 2.78 -10.54
CA GLU A 114 -3.51 1.39 -10.70
C GLU A 114 -2.62 0.41 -9.92
N VAL A 115 -2.22 0.84 -8.71
CA VAL A 115 -1.28 0.09 -7.89
C VAL A 115 -1.97 -1.14 -7.34
N THR A 116 -1.40 -2.31 -7.56
CA THR A 116 -1.96 -3.59 -7.09
C THR A 116 -1.04 -4.29 -6.10
N TYR A 117 -1.65 -5.12 -5.26
CA TYR A 117 -0.97 -6.02 -4.34
C TYR A 117 -1.82 -7.27 -4.09
N THR A 118 -1.19 -8.36 -3.66
CA THR A 118 -1.89 -9.54 -3.17
C THR A 118 -1.96 -9.54 -1.64
N ASP A 119 -3.15 -9.73 -1.09
CA ASP A 119 -3.37 -9.82 0.35
C ASP A 119 -2.96 -11.21 0.91
N GLU A 120 -3.00 -11.37 2.24
CA GLU A 120 -2.65 -12.63 2.92
C GLU A 120 -3.56 -13.80 2.52
N LYS A 121 -4.72 -13.54 1.92
CA LYS A 121 -5.69 -14.55 1.45
C LYS A 121 -5.49 -14.89 -0.03
N GLY A 122 -4.53 -14.26 -0.71
CA GLY A 122 -4.28 -14.47 -2.14
C GLY A 122 -5.17 -13.64 -3.06
N ASN A 123 -5.93 -12.66 -2.55
CA ASN A 123 -6.75 -11.80 -3.39
C ASN A 123 -5.93 -10.61 -3.91
N LYS A 124 -6.11 -10.31 -5.19
CA LYS A 124 -5.54 -9.11 -5.83
C LYS A 124 -6.41 -7.90 -5.51
N ASN A 125 -5.81 -6.89 -4.90
CA ASN A 125 -6.47 -5.66 -4.47
C ASN A 125 -5.75 -4.45 -5.06
N THR A 126 -6.42 -3.30 -5.04
CA THR A 126 -5.87 -2.02 -5.48
C THR A 126 -5.60 -1.08 -4.31
N LEU A 127 -4.55 -0.28 -4.45
CA LEU A 127 -4.20 0.82 -3.54
C LEU A 127 -4.58 2.17 -4.18
N PRO A 128 -4.71 3.23 -3.36
CA PRO A 128 -4.87 4.58 -3.87
C PRO A 128 -3.67 5.01 -4.74
N ILE A 129 -3.84 6.11 -5.47
CA ILE A 129 -2.73 6.75 -6.19
C ILE A 129 -1.64 7.14 -5.19
N ILE A 130 -0.41 6.76 -5.49
CA ILE A 130 0.75 7.08 -4.66
C ILE A 130 1.51 8.21 -5.34
N SER A 131 1.66 9.34 -4.66
CA SER A 131 2.33 10.53 -5.20
C SER A 131 3.46 10.94 -4.28
N ILE A 132 4.69 10.95 -4.80
CA ILE A 132 5.91 11.19 -4.05
C ILE A 132 6.64 12.38 -4.65
N LYS A 133 6.64 13.49 -3.93
CA LYS A 133 7.39 14.69 -4.30
C LYS A 133 8.84 14.56 -3.84
N LEU A 134 9.77 14.73 -4.76
CA LEU A 134 11.20 14.69 -4.49
C LEU A 134 11.63 15.97 -3.77
N LYS A 135 12.43 15.80 -2.71
CA LYS A 135 12.99 16.88 -1.90
C LYS A 135 14.50 17.00 -2.05
#